data_AF-A0A9J6EFL4-F1
#
_entry.id   AF-A0A9J6EFL4-F1
#
_cell.length_a   1.000
_cell.length_b   1.000
_cell.length_c   1.000
_cell.angle_alpha   90.00
_cell.angle_beta   90.00
_cell.angle_gamma   90.00
#
_symmetry.space_group_name_H-M   'P 1'
#
loop_
_entity.id
_entity.type
_entity.pdbx_description
1 polymer ?
#
loop_
_entity_poly.entity_id
_entity_poly.type
_entity_poly.pdbx_seq_one_letter_code
_entity_poly.pdbx_strand_id
1 'polypeptide(L)'
;MQPYQQAQIATLIDFISRSTGSFVHVLRDPSGVVALIVNAVCKARTLSFSIRNKILPEDVRALFGGCTPSDGHRTRIMKIQRSEWLRQVRLFRAYLRAQMHRTYESYAAEIHFRKHLRLADQMIEFHWKLQLRLLRDLVDKVRVSATSNVHVAEGICLPDFVLEVLGLGPKFAVQPQKNKPELVSIVRQVSKRVPEDQATRIINEDEKTCWCYEPRASKPLLQFHSAHTKLVKRGIAKMCLSEALKKSCRCLMNESFRQQVSRLSNAGYPKSLVVSVAEGLHRKVLEKRCEGMDRIITSPSTTVQEQQAVQKEADKAVQPAFKTEVVWRNVAVFALLHSMALYGLYLSITSKVKWQTAVFSVTWGVCAGLGVTAGAHRLWSHRSYKARFPLRVVLMIFNCMACQNDLYEWTRDHRVHHKFSESNADPHNVNRGFFFAHVGWLMCKKHPDVMRKGKAVDCSDLLKDPVIRFQKAYYVPLTTFFCFYLSTVLPHHLFGESYWVGFFVATMLRYVISLNFTWLVNSAAHLWGNRPYDKNISPAENRFVSWAAIGEGFHNYHHTFPWDYSTSELGWKLNFTTFFIDTMAKLGLAYDLKTVPKDVVEKRKARTGDHSYDYMNGHKQHH
;
A
#
# COMPACT_ATOMS: atom_id res chain seq x y z
N MET A 1 -16.36 -37.41 0.73
CA MET A 1 -15.61 -36.26 0.16
C MET A 1 -16.44 -35.00 0.43
N GLN A 2 -15.89 -33.88 0.86
CA GLN A 2 -16.70 -32.69 1.17
C GLN A 2 -17.38 -32.14 -0.11
N PRO A 3 -18.60 -31.58 -0.06
CA PRO A 3 -19.31 -31.09 -1.25
C PRO A 3 -18.49 -30.10 -2.10
N TYR A 4 -17.65 -29.29 -1.44
CA TYR A 4 -16.75 -28.36 -2.13
C TYR A 4 -15.63 -29.08 -2.92
N GLN A 5 -15.16 -30.22 -2.43
CA GLN A 5 -14.15 -31.03 -3.11
C GLN A 5 -14.76 -31.76 -4.30
N GLN A 6 -16.01 -32.22 -4.18
CA GLN A 6 -16.77 -32.77 -5.31
C GLN A 6 -17.04 -31.69 -6.37
N ALA A 7 -17.39 -30.46 -5.99
CA ALA A 7 -17.54 -29.36 -6.93
C ALA A 7 -16.22 -28.99 -7.61
N GLN A 8 -15.10 -28.99 -6.88
CA GLN A 8 -13.78 -28.75 -7.45
C GLN A 8 -13.37 -29.84 -8.45
N ILE A 9 -13.62 -31.10 -8.12
CA ILE A 9 -13.31 -32.24 -8.98
C ILE A 9 -14.25 -32.29 -10.19
N ALA A 10 -15.54 -32.01 -10.02
CA ALA A 10 -16.50 -31.92 -11.11
C ALA A 10 -16.16 -30.77 -12.06
N THR A 11 -15.76 -29.60 -11.54
CA THR A 11 -15.29 -28.47 -12.36
C THR A 11 -13.98 -28.80 -13.09
N LEU A 12 -13.09 -29.57 -12.45
CA LEU A 12 -11.84 -30.03 -13.06
C LEU A 12 -12.10 -31.05 -14.17
N ILE A 13 -13.02 -31.98 -13.97
CA ILE A 13 -13.41 -33.02 -14.93
C ILE A 13 -14.20 -32.43 -16.12
N ASP A 14 -15.13 -31.51 -15.85
CA ASP A 14 -15.89 -30.78 -16.88
C ASP A 14 -14.98 -29.88 -17.72
N PHE A 15 -13.99 -29.24 -17.07
CA PHE A 15 -12.95 -28.47 -17.76
C PHE A 15 -12.06 -29.35 -18.64
N ILE A 16 -11.61 -30.51 -18.13
CA ILE A 16 -10.77 -31.46 -18.88
C ILE A 16 -11.53 -32.05 -20.08
N SER A 17 -12.83 -32.34 -19.93
CA SER A 17 -13.64 -32.94 -21.00
C SER A 17 -14.03 -31.96 -22.10
N ARG A 18 -14.23 -30.67 -21.78
CA ARG A 18 -14.73 -29.68 -22.75
C ARG A 18 -13.67 -29.05 -23.63
N SER A 19 -12.39 -29.03 -23.22
CA SER A 19 -11.45 -28.10 -23.85
C SER A 19 -10.63 -28.63 -25.02
N THR A 20 -10.26 -29.92 -25.12
CA THR A 20 -9.49 -30.45 -26.29
C THR A 20 -8.98 -31.88 -26.03
N GLY A 21 -9.60 -32.91 -26.62
CA GLY A 21 -9.00 -34.25 -26.82
C GLY A 21 -8.24 -34.89 -25.64
N SER A 22 -7.38 -35.88 -25.91
CA SER A 22 -6.54 -36.49 -24.87
C SER A 22 -5.56 -35.47 -24.31
N PHE A 23 -5.80 -35.04 -23.07
CA PHE A 23 -5.04 -34.05 -22.27
C PHE A 23 -3.52 -34.25 -22.31
N VAL A 24 -3.07 -35.49 -22.54
CA VAL A 24 -1.66 -35.87 -22.62
C VAL A 24 -0.96 -35.31 -23.87
N HIS A 25 -1.69 -35.10 -24.98
CA HIS A 25 -1.11 -34.57 -26.22
C HIS A 25 -0.89 -33.05 -26.18
N VAL A 26 -1.82 -32.30 -25.58
CA VAL A 26 -1.74 -30.82 -25.49
C VAL A 26 -0.57 -30.36 -24.63
N LEU A 27 -0.17 -31.15 -23.63
CA LEU A 27 0.97 -30.84 -22.76
C LEU A 27 2.32 -31.15 -23.40
N ARG A 28 2.40 -31.85 -24.54
CA ARG A 28 3.68 -32.17 -25.20
C ARG A 28 4.19 -31.05 -26.12
N ASP A 29 3.30 -30.19 -26.62
CA ASP A 29 3.64 -29.08 -27.53
C ASP A 29 3.66 -27.73 -26.76
N PRO A 30 4.76 -26.96 -26.80
CA PRO A 30 4.82 -25.62 -26.19
C PRO A 30 3.70 -24.68 -26.66
N SER A 31 3.22 -24.84 -27.89
CA SER A 31 2.12 -24.03 -28.45
C SER A 31 0.79 -24.34 -27.79
N GLY A 32 0.54 -25.62 -27.45
CA GLY A 32 -0.63 -26.04 -26.68
C GLY A 32 -0.64 -25.43 -25.27
N VAL A 33 0.52 -25.40 -24.61
CA VAL A 33 0.65 -24.76 -23.28
C VAL A 33 0.47 -23.24 -23.36
N VAL A 34 0.95 -22.59 -24.43
CA VAL A 34 0.69 -21.17 -24.70
C VAL A 34 -0.80 -20.90 -24.87
N ALA A 35 -1.53 -21.73 -25.63
CA ALA A 35 -2.98 -21.59 -25.78
C ALA A 35 -3.73 -21.73 -24.45
N LEU A 36 -3.31 -22.66 -23.57
CA LEU A 36 -3.85 -22.80 -22.22
C LEU A 36 -3.62 -21.57 -21.35
N ILE A 37 -2.42 -20.95 -21.43
CA ILE A 37 -2.11 -19.69 -20.74
C ILE A 37 -3.03 -18.57 -21.25
N VAL A 38 -3.18 -18.44 -22.57
CA VAL A 38 -4.02 -17.42 -23.21
C VAL A 38 -5.47 -17.55 -22.75
N ASN A 39 -6.03 -18.76 -22.79
CA ASN A 39 -7.40 -19.04 -22.37
C ASN A 39 -7.61 -18.71 -20.88
N ALA A 40 -6.71 -19.18 -20.01
CA ALA A 40 -6.82 -18.96 -18.56
C ALA A 40 -6.74 -17.47 -18.18
N VAL A 41 -5.85 -16.70 -18.83
CA VAL A 41 -5.78 -15.23 -18.62
C VAL A 41 -7.05 -14.55 -19.11
N CYS A 42 -7.55 -14.91 -20.30
CA CYS A 42 -8.76 -14.33 -20.85
C CYS A 42 -9.98 -14.61 -19.96
N LYS A 43 -10.17 -15.84 -19.48
CA LYS A 43 -11.22 -16.19 -18.50
C LYS A 43 -11.10 -15.39 -17.20
N ALA A 44 -9.90 -15.20 -16.67
CA ALA A 44 -9.68 -14.37 -15.48
C ALA A 44 -10.02 -12.88 -15.70
N ARG A 45 -9.72 -12.34 -16.89
CA ARG A 45 -10.08 -10.97 -17.30
C ARG A 45 -11.59 -10.83 -17.49
N THR A 46 -12.25 -11.80 -18.11
CA THR A 46 -13.72 -11.85 -18.28
C THR A 46 -14.43 -11.84 -16.93
N LEU A 47 -14.00 -12.65 -15.96
CA LEU A 47 -14.56 -12.62 -14.60
C LEU A 47 -14.33 -11.28 -13.90
N SER A 48 -13.16 -10.65 -14.10
CA SER A 48 -12.88 -9.32 -13.54
C SER A 48 -13.77 -8.23 -14.13
N PHE A 49 -14.02 -8.28 -15.44
CA PHE A 49 -14.93 -7.39 -16.13
C PHE A 49 -16.38 -7.61 -15.67
N SER A 50 -16.80 -8.86 -15.55
CA SER A 50 -18.14 -9.25 -15.12
C SER A 50 -18.44 -8.80 -13.69
N ILE A 51 -17.48 -8.94 -12.77
CA ILE A 51 -17.60 -8.41 -11.39
C ILE A 51 -17.77 -6.89 -11.40
N ARG A 52 -16.99 -6.17 -12.21
CA ARG A 52 -17.03 -4.69 -12.26
C ARG A 52 -18.35 -4.17 -12.82
N ASN A 53 -18.91 -4.87 -13.81
CA ASN A 53 -20.14 -4.45 -14.50
C ASN A 53 -21.39 -5.20 -14.02
N LYS A 54 -21.31 -5.97 -12.92
CA LYS A 54 -22.42 -6.75 -12.33
C LYS A 54 -23.10 -7.73 -13.31
N ILE A 55 -22.33 -8.30 -14.24
CA ILE A 55 -22.79 -9.34 -15.16
C ILE A 55 -22.53 -10.71 -14.55
N LEU A 56 -23.47 -11.66 -14.73
CA LEU A 56 -23.26 -13.07 -14.41
C LEU A 56 -23.11 -13.87 -15.72
N PRO A 57 -21.88 -14.27 -16.09
CA PRO A 57 -21.63 -15.11 -17.27
C PRO A 57 -22.35 -16.46 -17.19
N GLU A 58 -22.73 -17.04 -18.33
CA GLU A 58 -23.49 -18.30 -18.39
C GLU A 58 -22.74 -19.50 -17.80
N ASP A 59 -21.43 -19.58 -17.98
CA ASP A 59 -20.59 -20.62 -17.40
C ASP A 59 -20.58 -20.58 -15.86
N VAL A 60 -20.70 -19.38 -15.27
CA VAL A 60 -20.85 -19.21 -13.82
C VAL A 60 -22.30 -19.42 -13.39
N ARG A 61 -23.28 -19.02 -14.22
CA ARG A 61 -24.72 -19.24 -13.96
C ARG A 61 -25.03 -20.73 -13.87
N ALA A 62 -24.47 -21.54 -14.76
CA ALA A 62 -24.65 -22.98 -14.77
C ALA A 62 -24.23 -23.66 -13.45
N LEU A 63 -23.27 -23.08 -12.71
CA LEU A 63 -22.84 -23.62 -11.41
C LEU A 63 -23.90 -23.49 -10.31
N PHE A 64 -24.86 -22.59 -10.49
CA PHE A 64 -25.97 -22.41 -9.56
C PHE A 64 -27.22 -23.22 -9.98
N GLY A 65 -27.13 -23.97 -11.08
CA GLY A 65 -28.27 -24.72 -11.63
C GLY A 65 -29.46 -23.79 -11.92
N GLY A 66 -30.65 -24.19 -11.48
CA GLY A 66 -31.88 -23.39 -11.56
C GLY A 66 -32.01 -22.28 -10.51
N CYS A 67 -30.99 -22.02 -9.68
CA CYS A 67 -31.04 -20.97 -8.66
C CYS A 67 -30.36 -19.69 -9.14
N THR A 68 -30.98 -18.54 -8.88
CA THR A 68 -30.37 -17.22 -9.10
C THR A 68 -29.66 -16.77 -7.81
N PRO A 69 -28.32 -16.71 -7.77
CA PRO A 69 -27.58 -16.36 -6.56
C PRO A 69 -27.64 -14.86 -6.25
N SER A 70 -27.55 -14.50 -4.97
CA SER A 70 -27.48 -13.09 -4.55
C SER A 70 -26.22 -12.38 -5.07
N ASP A 71 -26.27 -11.05 -5.14
CA ASP A 71 -25.18 -10.18 -5.62
C ASP A 71 -23.83 -10.43 -4.92
N GLY A 72 -23.87 -10.61 -3.60
CA GLY A 72 -22.70 -10.92 -2.80
C GLY A 72 -22.13 -12.31 -3.11
N HIS A 73 -23.02 -13.28 -3.32
CA HIS A 73 -22.66 -14.66 -3.61
C HIS A 73 -22.03 -14.79 -5.01
N ARG A 74 -22.69 -14.26 -6.06
CA ARG A 74 -22.14 -14.28 -7.43
C ARG A 74 -20.76 -13.63 -7.51
N THR A 75 -20.59 -12.48 -6.84
CA THR A 75 -19.31 -11.77 -6.78
C THR A 75 -18.22 -12.60 -6.11
N ARG A 76 -18.56 -13.32 -5.03
CA ARG A 76 -17.62 -14.19 -4.31
C ARG A 76 -17.19 -15.38 -5.17
N ILE A 77 -18.11 -16.08 -5.82
CA ILE A 77 -17.80 -17.23 -6.67
C ILE A 77 -16.94 -16.80 -7.87
N MET A 78 -17.29 -15.69 -8.54
CA MET A 78 -16.45 -15.14 -9.61
C MET A 78 -15.04 -14.76 -9.13
N LYS A 79 -14.88 -14.24 -7.90
CA LYS A 79 -13.55 -13.98 -7.31
C LYS A 79 -12.75 -15.26 -7.06
N ILE A 80 -13.40 -16.34 -6.61
CA ILE A 80 -12.78 -17.64 -6.38
C ILE A 80 -12.32 -18.24 -7.71
N GLN A 81 -13.20 -18.31 -8.71
CA GLN A 81 -12.85 -18.81 -10.04
C GLN A 81 -11.72 -18.01 -10.67
N ARG A 82 -11.77 -16.67 -10.57
CA ARG A 82 -10.69 -15.82 -11.05
C ARG A 82 -9.35 -16.17 -10.38
N SER A 83 -9.36 -16.39 -9.07
CA SER A 83 -8.16 -16.78 -8.33
C SER A 83 -7.62 -18.13 -8.80
N GLU A 84 -8.52 -19.08 -9.11
CA GLU A 84 -8.13 -20.40 -9.63
C GLU A 84 -7.56 -20.30 -11.05
N TRP A 85 -8.17 -19.53 -11.95
CA TRP A 85 -7.59 -19.27 -13.28
C TRP A 85 -6.19 -18.66 -13.21
N LEU A 86 -5.97 -17.70 -12.30
CA LEU A 86 -4.64 -17.13 -12.09
C LEU A 86 -3.64 -18.14 -11.48
N ARG A 87 -4.12 -19.15 -10.74
CA ARG A 87 -3.30 -20.27 -10.27
C ARG A 87 -2.92 -21.18 -11.44
N GLN A 88 -3.85 -21.49 -12.32
CA GLN A 88 -3.59 -22.27 -13.54
C GLN A 88 -2.57 -21.58 -14.46
N VAL A 89 -2.65 -20.25 -14.62
CA VAL A 89 -1.63 -19.48 -15.37
C VAL A 89 -0.22 -19.67 -14.79
N ARG A 90 -0.08 -19.64 -13.46
CA ARG A 90 1.23 -19.89 -12.80
C ARG A 90 1.71 -21.32 -13.05
N LEU A 91 0.81 -22.30 -12.98
CA LEU A 91 1.12 -23.70 -13.24
C LEU A 91 1.58 -23.90 -14.70
N PHE A 92 0.83 -23.40 -15.68
CA PHE A 92 1.18 -23.52 -17.09
C PHE A 92 2.47 -22.79 -17.45
N ARG A 93 2.73 -21.61 -16.86
CA ARG A 93 4.02 -20.91 -17.03
C ARG A 93 5.19 -21.69 -16.45
N ALA A 94 5.02 -22.31 -15.28
CA ALA A 94 6.04 -23.15 -14.68
C ALA A 94 6.30 -24.41 -15.53
N TYR A 95 5.23 -25.01 -16.06
CA TYR A 95 5.32 -26.16 -16.95
C TYR A 95 6.00 -25.83 -18.28
N LEU A 96 5.60 -24.74 -18.94
CA LEU A 96 6.24 -24.25 -20.17
C LEU A 96 7.73 -24.00 -19.95
N ARG A 97 8.10 -23.40 -18.81
CA ARG A 97 9.51 -23.18 -18.46
C ARG A 97 10.27 -24.49 -18.32
N ALA A 98 9.71 -25.46 -17.58
CA ALA A 98 10.31 -26.78 -17.42
C ALA A 98 10.47 -27.52 -18.76
N GLN A 99 9.50 -27.37 -19.67
CA GLN A 99 9.55 -27.95 -21.02
C GLN A 99 10.67 -27.35 -21.88
N MET A 100 10.89 -26.02 -21.79
CA MET A 100 12.02 -25.37 -22.48
C MET A 100 13.36 -25.86 -21.95
N HIS A 101 13.51 -25.98 -20.63
CA HIS A 101 14.73 -26.50 -20.00
C HIS A 101 14.98 -27.99 -20.23
N ARG A 102 13.96 -28.75 -20.65
CA ARG A 102 14.11 -30.14 -21.07
C ARG A 102 14.60 -30.28 -22.52
N THR A 103 14.31 -29.28 -23.36
CA THR A 103 14.54 -29.34 -24.81
C THR A 103 15.80 -28.59 -25.23
N TYR A 104 16.17 -27.53 -24.50
CA TYR A 104 17.28 -26.63 -24.83
C TYR A 104 18.23 -26.49 -23.63
N GLU A 105 19.48 -26.14 -23.92
CA GLU A 105 20.45 -25.74 -22.88
C GLU A 105 19.96 -24.53 -22.07
N SER A 106 20.40 -24.42 -20.82
CA SER A 106 19.85 -23.46 -19.84
C SER A 106 19.72 -22.02 -20.35
N TYR A 107 20.71 -21.53 -21.11
CA TYR A 107 20.68 -20.19 -21.70
C TYR A 107 19.65 -20.06 -22.84
N ALA A 108 19.66 -21.00 -23.78
CA ALA A 108 18.72 -21.03 -24.89
C ALA A 108 17.27 -21.28 -24.42
N ALA A 109 17.06 -22.13 -23.43
CA ALA A 109 15.77 -22.44 -22.83
C ALA A 109 15.05 -21.19 -22.30
N GLU A 110 15.78 -20.29 -21.63
CA GLU A 110 15.21 -19.04 -21.11
C GLU A 110 14.82 -18.07 -22.26
N ILE A 111 15.60 -18.03 -23.35
CA ILE A 111 15.29 -17.23 -24.54
C ILE A 111 14.01 -17.74 -25.22
N HIS A 112 13.91 -19.06 -25.43
CA HIS A 112 12.73 -19.70 -26.02
C HIS A 112 11.49 -19.55 -25.12
N PHE A 113 11.64 -19.71 -23.80
CA PHE A 113 10.57 -19.45 -22.83
C PHE A 113 10.02 -18.03 -22.95
N ARG A 114 10.90 -17.02 -23.00
CA ARG A 114 10.49 -15.62 -23.18
C ARG A 114 9.85 -15.36 -24.54
N LYS A 115 10.27 -16.06 -25.60
CA LYS A 115 9.64 -15.96 -26.93
C LYS A 115 8.21 -16.48 -26.89
N HIS A 116 7.96 -17.64 -26.26
CA HIS A 116 6.62 -18.19 -26.11
C HIS A 116 5.73 -17.35 -25.19
N LEU A 117 6.27 -16.75 -24.13
CA LEU A 117 5.51 -15.79 -23.30
C LEU A 117 5.13 -14.52 -24.06
N ARG A 118 6.02 -13.98 -24.89
CA ARG A 118 5.69 -12.82 -25.75
C ARG A 118 4.58 -13.15 -26.73
N LEU A 119 4.62 -14.35 -27.33
CA LEU A 119 3.53 -14.82 -28.19
C LEU A 119 2.22 -14.96 -27.41
N ALA A 120 2.26 -15.52 -26.19
CA ALA A 120 1.09 -15.61 -25.31
C ALA A 120 0.51 -14.23 -25.02
N ASP A 121 1.34 -13.23 -24.68
CA ASP A 121 0.87 -11.87 -24.38
C ASP A 121 0.21 -11.20 -25.59
N GLN A 122 0.77 -11.38 -26.79
CA GLN A 122 0.17 -10.87 -28.04
C GLN A 122 -1.19 -11.55 -28.31
N MET A 123 -1.27 -12.87 -28.17
CA MET A 123 -2.50 -13.62 -28.33
C MET A 123 -3.55 -13.24 -27.27
N ILE A 124 -3.14 -13.02 -26.01
CA ILE A 124 -4.02 -12.55 -24.94
C ILE A 124 -4.67 -11.23 -25.32
N GLU A 125 -3.90 -10.25 -25.80
CA GLU A 125 -4.46 -8.95 -26.18
C GLU A 125 -5.42 -9.06 -27.37
N PHE A 126 -5.11 -9.91 -28.36
CA PHE A 126 -6.00 -10.17 -29.49
C PHE A 126 -7.33 -10.80 -29.04
N HIS A 127 -7.27 -11.91 -28.31
CA HIS A 127 -8.45 -12.63 -27.82
C HIS A 127 -9.27 -11.79 -26.85
N TRP A 128 -8.60 -11.02 -25.99
CA TRP A 128 -9.26 -10.11 -25.06
C TRP A 128 -10.02 -9.01 -25.79
N LYS A 129 -9.45 -8.42 -26.85
CA LYS A 129 -10.17 -7.41 -27.66
C LYS A 129 -11.42 -7.98 -28.35
N LEU A 130 -11.39 -9.24 -28.77
CA LEU A 130 -12.56 -9.92 -29.34
C LEU A 130 -13.62 -10.17 -28.26
N GLN A 131 -13.24 -10.75 -27.13
CA GLN A 131 -14.14 -11.00 -26.01
C GLN A 131 -14.71 -9.71 -25.41
N LEU A 132 -13.92 -8.64 -25.33
CA LEU A 132 -14.35 -7.37 -24.76
C LEU A 132 -15.46 -6.71 -25.60
N ARG A 133 -15.48 -6.92 -26.92
CA ARG A 133 -16.59 -6.45 -27.78
C ARG A 133 -17.88 -7.17 -27.41
N LEU A 134 -17.86 -8.51 -27.40
CA LEU A 134 -19.00 -9.34 -27.00
C LEU A 134 -19.51 -9.01 -25.59
N LEU A 135 -18.59 -8.78 -24.65
CA LEU A 135 -18.93 -8.45 -23.27
C LEU A 135 -19.54 -7.05 -23.11
N ARG A 136 -19.19 -6.07 -23.95
CA ARG A 136 -19.81 -4.73 -23.92
C ARG A 136 -21.26 -4.80 -24.38
N ASP A 137 -21.53 -5.54 -25.47
CA ASP A 137 -22.90 -5.70 -25.98
C ASP A 137 -23.83 -6.38 -24.96
N LEU A 138 -23.28 -7.23 -24.08
CA LEU A 138 -23.99 -7.86 -22.97
C LEU A 138 -24.28 -6.90 -21.80
N VAL A 139 -23.43 -5.89 -21.55
CA VAL A 139 -23.67 -4.85 -20.51
C VAL A 139 -24.94 -4.07 -20.83
N ASP A 140 -25.17 -3.77 -22.11
CA ASP A 140 -26.28 -2.94 -22.55
C ASP A 140 -27.62 -3.70 -22.56
N LYS A 141 -27.59 -5.04 -22.65
CA LYS A 141 -28.78 -5.90 -22.69
C LYS A 141 -29.21 -6.47 -21.33
N VAL A 142 -28.28 -6.65 -20.39
CA VAL A 142 -28.53 -7.39 -19.14
C VAL A 142 -28.02 -6.59 -17.93
N ARG A 143 -28.73 -5.53 -17.58
CA ARG A 143 -28.66 -4.97 -16.22
C ARG A 143 -29.62 -5.76 -15.32
N VAL A 144 -29.09 -6.79 -14.65
CA VAL A 144 -29.86 -7.52 -13.63
C VAL A 144 -30.17 -6.56 -12.48
N SER A 145 -31.45 -6.39 -12.16
CA SER A 145 -31.90 -5.71 -10.95
C SER A 145 -31.18 -6.31 -9.74
N ALA A 146 -30.54 -5.47 -8.93
CA ALA A 146 -29.78 -5.91 -7.77
C ALA A 146 -30.74 -6.38 -6.67
N THR A 147 -31.16 -7.64 -6.72
CA THR A 147 -31.92 -8.25 -5.62
C THR A 147 -30.97 -8.85 -4.60
N SER A 148 -31.26 -8.62 -3.32
CA SER A 148 -30.52 -9.19 -2.19
C SER A 148 -30.82 -10.67 -1.97
N ASN A 149 -31.84 -11.21 -2.65
CA ASN A 149 -32.47 -12.49 -2.32
C ASN A 149 -32.13 -13.56 -3.39
N VAL A 150 -32.03 -14.81 -2.94
CA VAL A 150 -31.85 -15.98 -3.82
C VAL A 150 -33.23 -16.40 -4.33
N HIS A 151 -33.40 -16.53 -5.64
CA HIS A 151 -34.65 -16.98 -6.24
C HIS A 151 -34.46 -18.35 -6.90
N VAL A 152 -35.34 -19.30 -6.63
CA VAL A 152 -35.42 -20.56 -7.39
C VAL A 152 -36.19 -20.27 -8.67
N ALA A 153 -35.70 -20.74 -9.82
CA ALA A 153 -36.46 -20.68 -11.05
C ALA A 153 -37.76 -21.50 -10.92
N GLU A 154 -38.82 -21.08 -11.64
CA GLU A 154 -40.12 -21.75 -11.75
C GLU A 154 -41.14 -21.54 -10.62
N GLY A 155 -41.02 -20.47 -9.82
CA GLY A 155 -42.10 -20.07 -8.90
C GLY A 155 -42.34 -21.01 -7.72
N ILE A 156 -41.41 -21.94 -7.46
CA ILE A 156 -41.43 -22.81 -6.29
C ILE A 156 -41.14 -21.96 -5.06
N CYS A 157 -42.16 -21.76 -4.22
CA CYS A 157 -42.05 -21.02 -2.97
C CYS A 157 -41.29 -21.88 -1.95
N LEU A 158 -40.01 -21.58 -1.74
CA LEU A 158 -39.25 -22.18 -0.64
C LEU A 158 -39.72 -21.57 0.69
N PRO A 159 -39.83 -22.36 1.78
CA PRO A 159 -40.11 -21.84 3.11
C PRO A 159 -39.08 -20.77 3.54
N ASP A 160 -39.52 -19.73 4.25
CA ASP A 160 -38.69 -18.56 4.58
C ASP A 160 -37.37 -18.92 5.27
N PHE A 161 -37.37 -19.95 6.12
CA PHE A 161 -36.14 -20.41 6.79
C PHE A 161 -35.09 -20.97 5.81
N VAL A 162 -35.51 -21.57 4.68
CA VAL A 162 -34.61 -22.09 3.65
C VAL A 162 -34.03 -20.94 2.85
N LEU A 163 -34.85 -19.93 2.52
CA LEU A 163 -34.40 -18.70 1.85
C LEU A 163 -33.42 -17.91 2.74
N GLU A 164 -33.66 -17.86 4.04
CA GLU A 164 -32.78 -17.23 5.03
C GLU A 164 -31.41 -17.93 5.07
N VAL A 165 -31.39 -19.26 5.14
CA VAL A 165 -30.15 -20.07 5.14
C VAL A 165 -29.39 -19.95 3.81
N LEU A 166 -30.09 -19.96 2.67
CA LEU A 166 -29.48 -19.80 1.35
C LEU A 166 -28.95 -18.37 1.13
N GLY A 167 -29.62 -17.35 1.69
CA GLY A 167 -29.23 -15.94 1.66
C GLY A 167 -27.93 -15.64 2.42
N LEU A 168 -27.61 -16.41 3.46
CA LEU A 168 -26.35 -16.33 4.20
C LEU A 168 -25.15 -16.81 3.35
N GLY A 169 -25.39 -17.64 2.34
CA GLY A 169 -24.38 -18.19 1.43
C GLY A 169 -23.57 -19.36 2.01
N PRO A 170 -22.83 -20.12 1.18
CA PRO A 170 -22.30 -21.45 1.48
C PRO A 170 -21.14 -21.45 2.49
N LYS A 171 -20.63 -20.26 2.82
CA LYS A 171 -19.64 -20.09 3.90
C LYS A 171 -20.29 -19.80 5.26
N PHE A 172 -21.62 -19.72 5.30
CA PHE A 172 -22.44 -19.36 6.45
C PHE A 172 -23.72 -20.20 6.54
N ALA A 173 -23.68 -21.48 6.16
CA ALA A 173 -24.52 -22.46 6.86
C ALA A 173 -24.02 -22.56 8.30
N VAL A 174 -24.23 -21.50 9.07
CA VAL A 174 -24.04 -21.44 10.51
C VAL A 174 -25.26 -22.15 11.04
N GLN A 175 -25.08 -23.28 11.73
CA GLN A 175 -26.15 -23.77 12.59
C GLN A 175 -26.58 -22.59 13.46
N PRO A 176 -27.89 -22.27 13.56
CA PRO A 176 -28.34 -21.19 14.44
C PRO A 176 -27.67 -21.41 15.80
N GLN A 177 -27.00 -20.38 16.32
CA GLN A 177 -26.31 -20.49 17.59
C GLN A 177 -27.38 -20.74 18.66
N LYS A 178 -27.53 -22.01 19.01
CA LYS A 178 -28.45 -22.46 20.04
C LYS A 178 -28.02 -21.80 21.35
N ASN A 179 -28.98 -21.19 22.03
CA ASN A 179 -28.74 -20.57 23.31
C ASN A 179 -28.29 -21.67 24.32
N LYS A 180 -27.56 -21.28 25.37
CA LYS A 180 -27.01 -22.23 26.37
C LYS A 180 -28.03 -23.27 26.88
N PRO A 181 -29.30 -22.90 27.15
CA PRO A 181 -30.33 -23.86 27.57
C PRO A 181 -30.68 -24.90 26.48
N GLU A 182 -30.83 -24.48 25.22
CA GLU A 182 -31.11 -25.39 24.10
C GLU A 182 -29.95 -26.37 23.87
N LEU A 183 -28.70 -25.89 23.95
CA LEU A 183 -27.52 -26.75 23.84
C LEU A 183 -27.49 -27.83 24.91
N VAL A 184 -27.79 -27.48 26.17
CA VAL A 184 -27.89 -28.43 27.28
C VAL A 184 -29.05 -29.42 27.07
N SER A 185 -30.19 -28.95 26.56
CA SER A 185 -31.34 -29.82 26.27
C SER A 185 -31.03 -30.88 25.22
N ILE A 186 -30.25 -30.53 24.20
CA ILE A 186 -29.85 -31.45 23.12
C ILE A 186 -28.81 -32.45 23.62
N VAL A 187 -27.84 -32.01 24.42
CA VAL A 187 -26.88 -32.93 25.03
C VAL A 187 -27.61 -33.96 25.91
N ARG A 188 -28.62 -33.53 26.68
CA ARG A 188 -29.47 -34.43 27.48
C ARG A 188 -30.35 -35.35 26.63
N GLN A 189 -30.87 -34.89 25.49
CA GLN A 189 -31.62 -35.76 24.57
C GLN A 189 -30.73 -36.78 23.87
N VAL A 190 -29.50 -36.41 23.55
CA VAL A 190 -28.52 -37.31 22.93
C VAL A 190 -28.00 -38.32 23.95
N SER A 191 -27.74 -37.92 25.20
CA SER A 191 -27.28 -38.83 26.25
C SER A 191 -28.30 -39.93 26.57
N LYS A 192 -29.61 -39.63 26.48
CA LYS A 192 -30.70 -40.61 26.64
C LYS A 192 -30.76 -41.69 25.56
N ARG A 193 -30.03 -41.53 24.44
CA ARG A 193 -29.99 -42.48 23.33
C ARG A 193 -28.70 -43.30 23.29
N VAL A 194 -27.81 -43.08 24.26
CA VAL A 194 -26.52 -43.76 24.36
C VAL A 194 -26.62 -44.83 25.46
N PRO A 195 -26.00 -46.02 25.27
CA PRO A 195 -26.01 -47.09 26.28
C PRO A 195 -25.46 -46.62 27.65
N GLU A 196 -25.98 -47.20 28.75
CA GLU A 196 -25.76 -46.73 30.13
C GLU A 196 -24.29 -46.65 30.55
N ASP A 197 -23.43 -47.49 29.96
CA ASP A 197 -21.98 -47.50 30.20
C ASP A 197 -21.26 -46.23 29.71
N GLN A 198 -21.84 -45.52 28.75
CA GLN A 198 -21.29 -44.27 28.19
C GLN A 198 -22.02 -43.02 28.65
N ALA A 199 -23.23 -43.15 29.22
CA ALA A 199 -24.02 -42.02 29.72
C ALA A 199 -23.33 -41.31 30.90
N THR A 200 -22.68 -42.06 31.78
CA THR A 200 -21.94 -41.56 32.96
C THR A 200 -20.69 -40.76 32.62
N ARG A 201 -20.12 -40.90 31.40
CA ARG A 201 -19.02 -40.04 30.93
C ARG A 201 -19.46 -38.67 30.43
N ILE A 202 -20.74 -38.52 30.07
CA ILE A 202 -21.25 -37.32 29.39
C ILE A 202 -21.80 -36.30 30.38
N ILE A 203 -22.31 -36.76 31.53
CA ILE A 203 -22.82 -35.89 32.59
C ILE A 203 -22.20 -36.36 33.90
N ASN A 204 -21.09 -35.73 34.28
CA ASN A 204 -20.57 -35.81 35.64
C ASN A 204 -21.21 -34.63 36.38
N GLU A 205 -22.07 -34.92 37.36
CA GLU A 205 -22.90 -33.90 38.03
C GLU A 205 -22.10 -33.05 39.03
N ASP A 206 -20.84 -33.41 39.28
CA ASP A 206 -19.94 -32.65 40.15
C ASP A 206 -18.77 -32.02 39.36
N GLU A 207 -18.79 -30.68 39.32
CA GLU A 207 -17.68 -29.76 39.07
C GLU A 207 -16.88 -29.84 37.74
N LYS A 208 -17.17 -28.87 36.86
CA LYS A 208 -16.31 -28.35 35.76
C LYS A 208 -15.82 -29.39 34.73
N THR A 209 -16.54 -29.49 33.61
CA THR A 209 -16.05 -30.10 32.36
C THR A 209 -14.62 -29.61 32.02
N CYS A 210 -13.66 -30.53 32.06
CA CYS A 210 -12.25 -30.28 31.72
C CYS A 210 -11.93 -30.84 30.33
N TRP A 211 -11.01 -30.21 29.59
CA TRP A 211 -10.60 -30.65 28.24
C TRP A 211 -9.10 -30.45 28.01
N CYS A 212 -8.48 -31.41 27.32
CA CYS A 212 -7.06 -31.44 26.97
C CYS A 212 -6.90 -31.27 25.46
N TYR A 213 -5.89 -30.50 25.02
CA TYR A 213 -5.64 -30.31 23.58
C TYR A 213 -4.90 -31.52 22.98
N GLU A 214 -5.59 -32.19 22.07
CA GLU A 214 -4.98 -33.19 21.18
C GLU A 214 -4.96 -32.72 19.72
N PRO A 215 -3.86 -32.98 18.99
CA PRO A 215 -3.74 -32.65 17.58
C PRO A 215 -4.67 -33.52 16.73
N ARG A 216 -5.53 -32.87 15.94
CA ARG A 216 -6.57 -33.49 15.10
C ARG A 216 -6.08 -34.40 13.97
N ALA A 217 -4.78 -34.48 13.72
CA ALA A 217 -4.20 -35.23 12.61
C ALA A 217 -3.09 -36.15 13.13
N SER A 218 -3.12 -37.42 12.73
CA SER A 218 -2.11 -38.45 13.01
C SER A 218 -0.76 -38.22 12.30
N LYS A 219 -0.58 -37.07 11.63
CA LYS A 219 0.64 -36.77 10.89
C LYS A 219 1.81 -36.51 11.86
N PRO A 220 2.98 -37.14 11.65
CA PRO A 220 4.15 -36.89 12.48
C PRO A 220 4.62 -35.44 12.32
N LEU A 221 5.20 -34.89 13.38
CA LEU A 221 5.84 -33.57 13.32
C LEU A 221 7.02 -33.61 12.35
N LEU A 222 7.29 -32.47 11.71
CA LEU A 222 8.44 -32.33 10.83
C LEU A 222 9.73 -32.64 11.60
N GLN A 223 10.49 -33.62 11.14
CA GLN A 223 11.76 -34.02 11.73
C GLN A 223 12.75 -32.84 11.79
N PHE A 224 13.42 -32.67 12.94
CA PHE A 224 14.37 -31.59 13.15
C PHE A 224 15.56 -31.63 12.18
N HIS A 225 15.92 -32.81 11.69
CA HIS A 225 17.02 -33.00 10.72
C HIS A 225 16.61 -32.74 9.26
N SER A 226 15.35 -32.36 8.99
CA SER A 226 14.91 -32.05 7.62
C SER A 226 15.59 -30.80 7.03
N ALA A 227 15.62 -30.67 5.70
CA ALA A 227 16.27 -29.57 4.96
C ALA A 227 15.65 -28.16 5.17
N HIS A 228 14.67 -28.03 6.06
CA HIS A 228 14.00 -26.77 6.34
C HIS A 228 14.86 -25.83 7.20
N THR A 229 14.63 -24.52 7.04
CA THR A 229 15.37 -23.49 7.77
C THR A 229 15.13 -23.55 9.28
N LYS A 230 16.11 -23.06 10.07
CA LYS A 230 16.01 -22.97 11.53
C LYS A 230 14.78 -22.17 12.00
N LEU A 231 14.35 -21.17 11.21
CA LEU A 231 13.18 -20.35 11.48
C LEU A 231 11.87 -21.16 11.40
N VAL A 232 11.74 -22.03 10.40
CA VAL A 232 10.56 -22.90 10.23
C VAL A 232 10.44 -23.88 11.41
N LYS A 233 11.55 -24.50 11.81
CA LYS A 233 11.61 -25.42 12.96
C LYS A 233 11.23 -24.71 14.26
N ARG A 234 11.79 -23.52 14.52
CA ARG A 234 11.40 -22.69 15.68
C ARG A 234 9.91 -22.29 15.65
N GLY A 235 9.37 -22.02 14.47
CA GLY A 235 7.94 -21.75 14.27
C GLY A 235 7.03 -22.94 14.64
N ILE A 236 7.43 -24.16 14.27
CA ILE A 236 6.69 -25.39 14.61
C ILE A 236 6.68 -25.64 16.12
N ALA A 237 7.82 -25.50 16.80
CA ALA A 237 7.90 -25.63 18.25
C ALA A 237 7.02 -24.60 18.96
N LYS A 238 7.06 -23.34 18.52
CA LYS A 238 6.23 -22.25 19.07
C LYS A 238 4.74 -22.50 18.88
N MET A 239 4.34 -23.00 17.71
CA MET A 239 2.95 -23.35 17.44
C MET A 239 2.48 -24.47 18.37
N CYS A 240 3.23 -25.58 18.47
CA CYS A 240 2.81 -26.72 19.30
C CYS A 240 2.60 -26.32 20.77
N LEU A 241 3.56 -25.62 21.36
CA LEU A 241 3.49 -25.18 22.77
C LEU A 241 2.41 -24.10 22.98
N SER A 242 2.25 -23.17 22.04
CA SER A 242 1.20 -22.13 22.15
C SER A 242 -0.21 -22.69 22.04
N GLU A 243 -0.43 -23.74 21.24
CA GLU A 243 -1.76 -24.33 21.08
C GLU A 243 -2.16 -25.14 22.31
N ALA A 244 -1.22 -25.83 22.97
CA ALA A 244 -1.46 -26.47 24.26
C ALA A 244 -1.92 -25.47 25.34
N LEU A 245 -1.40 -24.25 25.34
CA LEU A 245 -1.81 -23.20 26.28
C LEU A 245 -3.19 -22.61 25.95
N LYS A 246 -3.56 -22.53 24.67
CA LYS A 246 -4.79 -21.86 24.21
C LYS A 246 -6.01 -22.78 24.15
N LYS A 247 -5.79 -24.07 23.89
CA LYS A 247 -6.86 -25.03 23.56
C LYS A 247 -7.17 -26.02 24.67
N SER A 248 -6.50 -25.92 25.82
CA SER A 248 -6.74 -26.77 26.98
C SER A 248 -7.38 -25.97 28.11
N CYS A 249 -8.18 -26.64 28.94
CA CYS A 249 -8.65 -26.04 30.18
C CYS A 249 -7.48 -25.83 31.15
N ARG A 250 -7.64 -24.94 32.14
CA ARG A 250 -6.57 -24.65 33.12
C ARG A 250 -6.11 -25.89 33.90
N CYS A 251 -7.03 -26.80 34.20
CA CYS A 251 -6.73 -28.01 34.98
C CYS A 251 -5.85 -29.00 34.21
N LEU A 252 -5.98 -29.08 32.88
CA LEU A 252 -5.26 -30.05 32.03
C LEU A 252 -4.20 -29.40 31.12
N MET A 253 -3.94 -28.11 31.29
CA MET A 253 -2.97 -27.36 30.49
C MET A 253 -1.56 -27.93 30.60
N ASN A 254 -1.15 -28.31 31.81
CA ASN A 254 0.17 -28.90 32.06
C ASN A 254 0.35 -30.22 31.31
N GLU A 255 -0.70 -31.03 31.26
CA GLU A 255 -0.69 -32.31 30.57
C GLU A 255 -0.59 -32.13 29.06
N SER A 256 -1.40 -31.24 28.47
CA SER A 256 -1.30 -30.90 27.05
C SER A 256 0.07 -30.34 26.68
N PHE A 257 0.66 -29.53 27.55
CA PHE A 257 1.98 -28.95 27.34
C PHE A 257 3.06 -30.04 27.34
N ARG A 258 3.02 -30.97 28.32
CA ARG A 258 3.92 -32.13 28.39
C ARG A 258 3.80 -33.03 27.16
N GLN A 259 2.59 -33.29 26.68
CA GLN A 259 2.37 -34.06 25.46
C GLN A 259 3.02 -33.41 24.23
N GLN A 260 2.89 -32.08 24.05
CA GLN A 260 3.54 -31.39 22.93
C GLN A 260 5.06 -31.36 23.04
N VAL A 261 5.62 -31.25 24.25
CA VAL A 261 7.07 -31.37 24.50
C VAL A 261 7.57 -32.76 24.13
N SER A 262 6.86 -33.82 24.53
CA SER A 262 7.18 -35.20 24.15
C SER A 262 7.16 -35.39 22.62
N ARG A 263 6.14 -34.86 21.93
CA ARG A 263 6.07 -34.91 20.46
C ARG A 263 7.24 -34.21 19.77
N LEU A 264 7.65 -33.03 20.27
CA LEU A 264 8.81 -32.31 19.73
C LEU A 264 10.11 -33.08 19.98
N SER A 265 10.27 -33.68 21.16
CA SER A 265 11.41 -34.55 21.49
C SER A 265 11.47 -35.77 20.57
N ASN A 266 10.35 -36.44 20.32
CA ASN A 266 10.26 -37.59 19.41
C ASN A 266 10.53 -37.22 17.94
N ALA A 267 10.36 -35.94 17.57
CA ALA A 267 10.71 -35.41 16.25
C ALA A 267 12.15 -34.85 16.18
N GLY A 268 12.97 -35.10 17.20
CA GLY A 268 14.39 -34.74 17.25
C GLY A 268 14.70 -33.28 17.59
N TYR A 269 13.75 -32.51 18.15
CA TYR A 269 14.00 -31.11 18.50
C TYR A 269 14.92 -31.01 19.73
N PRO A 270 15.99 -30.20 19.69
CA PRO A 270 16.89 -30.02 20.83
C PRO A 270 16.17 -29.43 22.03
N LYS A 271 16.44 -29.97 23.23
CA LYS A 271 15.89 -29.46 24.51
C LYS A 271 16.12 -27.96 24.67
N SER A 272 17.30 -27.45 24.30
CA SER A 272 17.64 -26.02 24.37
C SER A 272 16.70 -25.13 23.54
N LEU A 273 16.26 -25.59 22.37
CA LEU A 273 15.33 -24.85 21.53
C LEU A 273 13.91 -24.89 22.08
N VAL A 274 13.47 -26.04 22.60
CA VAL A 274 12.16 -26.19 23.23
C VAL A 274 12.04 -25.31 24.48
N VAL A 275 13.09 -25.30 25.32
CA VAL A 275 13.19 -24.43 26.51
C VAL A 275 13.17 -22.95 26.12
N SER A 276 14.00 -22.53 25.16
CA SER A 276 14.02 -21.13 24.68
C SER A 276 12.66 -20.66 24.14
N VAL A 277 11.91 -21.54 23.48
CA VAL A 277 10.56 -21.24 22.99
C VAL A 277 9.55 -21.18 24.14
N ALA A 278 9.63 -22.09 25.11
CA ALA A 278 8.79 -22.11 26.29
C ALA A 278 8.99 -20.86 27.16
N GLU A 279 10.23 -20.46 27.42
CA GLU A 279 10.59 -19.22 28.13
C GLU A 279 10.07 -17.98 27.40
N GLY A 280 10.17 -17.96 26.06
CA GLY A 280 9.61 -16.89 25.24
C GLY A 280 8.08 -16.82 25.29
N LEU A 281 7.39 -17.95 25.48
CA LEU A 281 5.95 -17.98 25.68
C LEU A 281 5.57 -17.56 27.10
N HIS A 282 6.35 -17.98 28.11
CA HIS A 282 6.14 -17.60 29.50
C HIS A 282 6.25 -16.09 29.72
N ARG A 283 7.31 -15.46 29.17
CA ARG A 283 7.45 -13.99 29.17
C ARG A 283 6.23 -13.27 28.59
N LYS A 284 5.72 -13.72 27.45
CA LYS A 284 4.53 -13.14 26.81
C LYS A 284 3.25 -13.32 27.59
N VAL A 285 3.13 -14.40 28.36
CA VAL A 285 1.98 -14.64 29.23
C VAL A 285 2.07 -13.77 30.48
N LEU A 286 3.27 -13.55 31.02
CA LEU A 286 3.50 -12.62 32.13
C LEU A 286 3.25 -11.16 31.71
N GLU A 287 3.77 -10.73 30.55
CA GLU A 287 3.53 -9.39 29.99
C GLU A 287 2.02 -9.09 29.87
N LYS A 288 1.24 -10.06 29.37
CA LYS A 288 -0.24 -9.94 29.29
C LYS A 288 -0.96 -9.94 30.64
N ARG A 289 -0.34 -10.48 31.68
CA ARG A 289 -0.93 -10.55 33.03
C ARG A 289 -0.65 -9.27 33.81
N CYS A 290 0.49 -8.62 33.57
CA CYS A 290 0.80 -7.29 34.08
C CYS A 290 -0.09 -6.20 33.43
N GLU A 291 -0.34 -6.28 32.12
CA GLU A 291 -1.29 -5.39 31.41
C GLU A 291 -2.73 -5.41 32.00
N GLY A 292 -3.10 -6.47 32.73
CA GLY A 292 -4.41 -6.60 33.37
C GLY A 292 -4.50 -6.06 34.81
N MET A 293 -3.36 -5.83 35.47
CA MET A 293 -3.30 -5.38 36.87
C MET A 293 -3.00 -3.87 36.99
N ASP A 294 -2.43 -3.25 35.95
CA ASP A 294 -2.11 -1.82 35.88
C ASP A 294 -3.32 -0.87 35.67
N ARG A 295 -4.56 -1.36 35.86
CA ARG A 295 -5.76 -0.50 35.90
C ARG A 295 -6.12 -0.01 37.30
N ILE A 296 -5.41 -0.46 38.32
CA ILE A 296 -5.64 -0.06 39.71
C ILE A 296 -4.29 0.34 40.28
N ILE A 297 -4.13 1.63 40.55
CA ILE A 297 -3.02 2.29 41.26
C ILE A 297 -1.99 3.01 40.36
N THR A 298 -1.77 4.25 40.77
CA THR A 298 -1.04 5.40 40.24
C THR A 298 0.40 5.18 39.77
N SER A 299 0.80 6.05 38.83
CA SER A 299 2.12 6.33 38.22
C SER A 299 3.35 6.34 39.14
N PRO A 300 4.61 6.42 38.62
CA PRO A 300 5.07 6.36 37.22
C PRO A 300 6.19 5.33 36.98
N SER A 301 6.25 4.65 35.83
CA SER A 301 7.50 4.41 35.08
C SER A 301 7.30 3.57 33.81
N THR A 302 7.84 4.12 32.71
CA THR A 302 8.27 3.49 31.44
C THR A 302 7.22 2.77 30.57
N THR A 303 6.70 3.52 29.60
CA THR A 303 5.63 3.17 28.66
C THR A 303 6.07 2.16 27.58
N VAL A 304 5.13 1.36 27.08
CA VAL A 304 5.23 0.42 25.92
C VAL A 304 5.93 0.99 24.68
N GLN A 305 6.01 2.31 24.53
CA GLN A 305 6.80 2.97 23.48
C GLN A 305 8.32 2.74 23.62
N GLU A 306 8.86 2.61 24.83
CA GLU A 306 10.27 2.30 25.04
C GLU A 306 10.59 0.85 24.67
N GLN A 307 9.71 -0.11 24.94
CA GLN A 307 9.94 -1.51 24.54
C GLN A 307 9.84 -1.71 23.02
N GLN A 308 8.96 -0.94 22.35
CA GLN A 308 8.92 -0.91 20.89
C GLN A 308 10.12 -0.17 20.27
N ALA A 309 10.67 0.84 20.96
CA ALA A 309 11.92 1.47 20.59
C ALA A 309 13.11 0.49 20.72
N VAL A 310 13.18 -0.26 21.81
CA VAL A 310 14.21 -1.28 22.08
C VAL A 310 14.12 -2.46 21.09
N GLN A 311 12.92 -2.90 20.70
CA GLN A 311 12.76 -3.93 19.66
C GLN A 311 13.11 -3.40 18.26
N LYS A 312 12.82 -2.13 17.96
CA LYS A 312 13.27 -1.45 16.72
C LYS A 312 14.79 -1.24 16.70
N GLU A 313 15.41 -1.01 17.85
CA GLU A 313 16.87 -0.94 18.01
C GLU A 313 17.52 -2.31 17.86
N ALA A 314 16.91 -3.36 18.43
CA ALA A 314 17.36 -4.74 18.27
C ALA A 314 17.27 -5.22 16.81
N ASP A 315 16.23 -4.81 16.06
CA ASP A 315 16.13 -5.10 14.62
C ASP A 315 17.05 -4.22 13.75
N LYS A 316 17.40 -3.01 14.21
CA LYS A 316 18.46 -2.17 13.59
C LYS A 316 19.85 -2.78 13.79
N ALA A 317 20.09 -3.49 14.89
CA ALA A 317 21.39 -4.05 15.24
C ALA A 317 21.83 -5.26 14.39
N VAL A 318 20.94 -5.83 13.55
CA VAL A 318 21.23 -7.04 12.74
C VAL A 318 21.55 -6.70 11.27
N GLN A 319 21.41 -5.44 10.85
CA GLN A 319 21.91 -5.01 9.53
C GLN A 319 23.22 -4.25 9.70
N PRO A 320 24.27 -4.54 8.91
CA PRO A 320 25.46 -3.71 8.91
C PRO A 320 25.04 -2.26 8.64
N ALA A 321 25.54 -1.33 9.46
CA ALA A 321 25.24 0.08 9.30
C ALA A 321 25.51 0.50 7.86
N PHE A 322 24.48 0.97 7.15
CA PHE A 322 24.64 1.40 5.77
C PHE A 322 25.65 2.54 5.71
N LYS A 323 26.83 2.27 5.14
CA LYS A 323 27.85 3.30 4.92
C LYS A 323 27.35 4.20 3.79
N THR A 324 27.11 5.47 4.11
CA THR A 324 26.66 6.43 3.12
C THR A 324 27.81 6.77 2.18
N GLU A 325 27.60 6.54 0.89
CA GLU A 325 28.57 6.91 -0.15
C GLU A 325 28.25 8.31 -0.68
N VAL A 326 29.24 9.20 -0.58
CA VAL A 326 29.15 10.57 -1.10
C VAL A 326 29.39 10.56 -2.61
N VAL A 327 28.53 11.28 -3.33
CA VAL A 327 28.65 11.52 -4.77
C VAL A 327 29.32 12.88 -4.96
N TRP A 328 30.65 12.90 -4.97
CA TRP A 328 31.46 14.13 -5.03
C TRP A 328 31.15 15.04 -6.23
N ARG A 329 30.73 14.46 -7.35
CA ARG A 329 30.21 15.24 -8.50
C ARG A 329 29.06 16.15 -8.08
N ASN A 330 28.11 15.64 -7.31
CA ASN A 330 26.95 16.42 -6.87
C ASN A 330 27.37 17.46 -5.84
N VAL A 331 28.31 17.14 -4.95
CA VAL A 331 28.89 18.11 -4.00
C VAL A 331 29.50 19.29 -4.74
N ALA A 332 30.34 19.03 -5.75
CA ALA A 332 30.94 20.09 -6.58
C ALA A 332 29.89 20.92 -7.32
N VAL A 333 28.86 20.28 -7.89
CA VAL A 333 27.76 20.99 -8.58
C VAL A 333 26.98 21.88 -7.63
N PHE A 334 26.62 21.40 -6.43
CA PHE A 334 25.91 22.23 -5.45
C PHE A 334 26.80 23.34 -4.89
N ALA A 335 28.08 23.09 -4.64
CA ALA A 335 29.02 24.12 -4.23
C ALA A 335 29.10 25.24 -5.29
N LEU A 336 29.29 24.88 -6.56
CA LEU A 336 29.31 25.84 -7.66
C LEU A 336 27.98 26.61 -7.77
N LEU A 337 26.85 25.90 -7.70
CA LEU A 337 25.53 26.51 -7.77
C LEU A 337 25.31 27.56 -6.67
N HIS A 338 25.66 27.24 -5.42
CA HIS A 338 25.53 28.17 -4.31
C HIS A 338 26.53 29.33 -4.40
N SER A 339 27.75 29.11 -4.88
CA SER A 339 28.71 30.19 -5.14
C SER A 339 28.20 31.17 -6.20
N MET A 340 27.59 30.68 -7.29
CA MET A 340 26.97 31.54 -8.30
C MET A 340 25.80 32.34 -7.72
N ALA A 341 24.98 31.74 -6.85
CA ALA A 341 23.91 32.45 -6.16
C ALA A 341 24.43 33.52 -5.20
N LEU A 342 25.51 33.25 -4.43
CA LEU A 342 26.15 34.25 -3.57
C LEU A 342 26.67 35.43 -4.37
N TYR A 343 27.22 35.18 -5.56
CA TYR A 343 27.62 36.25 -6.47
C TYR A 343 26.41 37.03 -7.01
N GLY A 344 25.31 36.35 -7.35
CA GLY A 344 24.04 37.02 -7.69
C GLY A 344 23.49 37.88 -6.55
N LEU A 345 23.62 37.43 -5.31
CA LEU A 345 23.23 38.21 -4.12
C LEU A 345 24.11 39.46 -3.98
N TYR A 346 25.43 39.32 -4.17
CA TYR A 346 26.35 40.45 -4.22
C TYR A 346 25.97 41.48 -5.30
N LEU A 347 25.61 41.02 -6.51
CA LEU A 347 25.14 41.92 -7.58
C LEU A 347 23.83 42.64 -7.20
N SER A 348 22.95 41.95 -6.48
CA SER A 348 21.67 42.51 -6.01
C SER A 348 21.86 43.60 -4.96
N ILE A 349 22.82 43.42 -4.04
CA ILE A 349 23.12 44.39 -2.97
C ILE A 349 23.91 45.59 -3.49
N THR A 350 24.74 45.40 -4.52
CA THR A 350 25.56 46.48 -5.13
C THR A 350 24.79 47.33 -6.16
N SER A 351 23.45 47.28 -6.15
CA SER A 351 22.55 48.09 -7.00
C SER A 351 22.78 47.97 -8.51
N LYS A 352 23.32 46.84 -8.98
CA LYS A 352 23.49 46.56 -10.42
C LYS A 352 22.26 45.93 -11.07
N VAL A 353 21.18 45.75 -10.31
CA VAL A 353 19.97 45.04 -10.73
C VAL A 353 18.85 46.04 -10.92
N LYS A 354 18.20 46.03 -12.09
CA LYS A 354 16.99 46.81 -12.31
C LYS A 354 15.86 46.26 -11.46
N TRP A 355 15.03 47.13 -10.89
CA TRP A 355 13.90 46.69 -10.05
C TRP A 355 12.92 45.78 -10.82
N GLN A 356 12.77 45.98 -12.14
CA GLN A 356 11.97 45.12 -13.01
C GLN A 356 12.52 43.69 -13.04
N THR A 357 13.85 43.54 -13.11
CA THR A 357 14.53 42.24 -13.03
C THR A 357 14.27 41.57 -11.69
N ALA A 358 14.29 42.33 -10.59
CA ALA A 358 13.98 41.79 -9.26
C ALA A 358 12.52 41.28 -9.17
N VAL A 359 11.55 42.09 -9.62
CA VAL A 359 10.12 41.70 -9.66
C VAL A 359 9.90 40.48 -10.57
N PHE A 360 10.52 40.48 -11.75
CA PHE A 360 10.50 39.35 -12.66
C PHE A 360 11.04 38.08 -11.99
N SER A 361 12.18 38.18 -11.31
CA SER A 361 12.81 37.04 -10.61
C SER A 361 11.89 36.45 -9.56
N VAL A 362 11.27 37.29 -8.74
CA VAL A 362 10.29 36.85 -7.72
C VAL A 362 9.10 36.17 -8.37
N THR A 363 8.51 36.79 -9.41
CA THR A 363 7.35 36.24 -10.10
C THR A 363 7.66 34.91 -10.79
N TRP A 364 8.83 34.81 -11.43
CA TRP A 364 9.34 33.58 -12.03
C TRP A 364 9.52 32.47 -10.98
N GLY A 365 10.06 32.84 -9.81
CA GLY A 365 10.19 31.96 -8.65
C GLY A 365 8.84 31.48 -8.10
N VAL A 366 7.84 32.35 -8.01
CA VAL A 366 6.47 31.98 -7.59
C VAL A 366 5.83 31.01 -8.58
N CYS A 367 5.95 31.28 -9.88
CA CYS A 367 5.49 30.35 -10.92
C CYS A 367 6.20 28.99 -10.80
N ALA A 368 7.52 28.97 -10.64
CA ALA A 368 8.27 27.74 -10.39
C ALA A 368 7.77 27.00 -9.13
N GLY A 369 7.53 27.74 -8.05
CA GLY A 369 6.94 27.24 -6.80
C GLY A 369 5.58 26.57 -7.05
N LEU A 370 4.66 27.22 -7.77
CA LEU A 370 3.36 26.63 -8.13
C LEU A 370 3.49 25.35 -8.97
N GLY A 371 4.51 25.26 -9.82
CA GLY A 371 4.83 24.03 -10.56
C GLY A 371 5.16 22.84 -9.65
N VAL A 372 5.78 23.12 -8.49
CA VAL A 372 6.05 22.11 -7.45
C VAL A 372 4.81 21.89 -6.59
N THR A 373 4.23 22.94 -6.01
CA THR A 373 3.16 22.85 -5.01
C THR A 373 1.80 22.49 -5.62
N ALA A 374 1.28 23.30 -6.54
CA ALA A 374 0.00 23.00 -7.21
C ALA A 374 0.14 21.82 -8.18
N GLY A 375 1.31 21.68 -8.83
CA GLY A 375 1.62 20.63 -9.79
C GLY A 375 2.12 19.34 -9.15
N ALA A 376 3.45 19.19 -9.05
CA ALA A 376 4.11 17.92 -8.67
C ALA A 376 3.55 17.32 -7.38
N HIS A 377 3.30 18.15 -6.39
CA HIS A 377 2.82 17.78 -5.06
C HIS A 377 1.32 17.47 -5.03
N ARG A 378 0.46 18.49 -5.08
CA ARG A 378 -0.99 18.32 -4.83
C ARG A 378 -1.70 17.58 -5.97
N LEU A 379 -1.41 17.94 -7.23
CA LEU A 379 -2.06 17.33 -8.40
C LEU A 379 -1.55 15.91 -8.69
N TRP A 380 -0.25 15.74 -8.92
CA TRP A 380 0.28 14.47 -9.40
C TRP A 380 0.65 13.50 -8.28
N SER A 381 1.22 13.97 -7.17
CA SER A 381 1.56 13.08 -6.05
C SER A 381 0.36 12.63 -5.25
N HIS A 382 -0.47 13.57 -4.83
CA HIS A 382 -1.59 13.32 -3.93
C HIS A 382 -2.94 13.13 -4.63
N ARG A 383 -3.05 13.56 -5.89
CA ARG A 383 -4.32 13.54 -6.63
C ARG A 383 -5.45 14.17 -5.82
N SER A 384 -5.15 15.28 -5.15
CA SER A 384 -6.07 15.98 -4.27
C SER A 384 -7.08 16.84 -5.04
N TYR A 385 -6.82 17.10 -6.32
CA TYR A 385 -7.75 17.67 -7.27
C TYR A 385 -7.48 17.14 -8.70
N LYS A 386 -8.33 17.49 -9.65
CA LYS A 386 -8.14 17.21 -11.09
C LYS A 386 -7.97 18.52 -11.85
N ALA A 387 -7.11 18.49 -12.86
CA ALA A 387 -6.85 19.63 -13.74
C ALA A 387 -7.18 19.27 -15.20
N ARG A 388 -7.79 20.21 -15.92
CA ARG A 388 -7.97 20.12 -17.37
C ARG A 388 -6.61 20.20 -18.09
N PHE A 389 -6.59 19.77 -19.35
CA PHE A 389 -5.36 19.71 -20.13
C PHE A 389 -4.56 21.04 -20.15
N PRO A 390 -5.17 22.23 -20.35
CA PRO A 390 -4.41 23.48 -20.36
C PRO A 390 -3.66 23.75 -19.05
N LEU A 391 -4.33 23.59 -17.91
CA LEU A 391 -3.70 23.79 -16.60
C LEU A 391 -2.60 22.78 -16.33
N ARG A 392 -2.77 21.51 -16.75
CA ARG A 392 -1.70 20.51 -16.64
C ARG A 392 -0.45 20.90 -17.43
N VAL A 393 -0.62 21.46 -18.63
CA VAL A 393 0.51 21.95 -19.45
C VAL A 393 1.19 23.14 -18.79
N VAL A 394 0.42 24.11 -18.28
CA VAL A 394 0.97 25.28 -17.56
C VAL A 394 1.76 24.83 -16.32
N LEU A 395 1.20 23.95 -15.49
CA LEU A 395 1.88 23.43 -14.30
C LEU A 395 3.12 22.60 -14.64
N MET A 396 3.14 21.94 -15.79
CA MET A 396 4.31 21.22 -16.28
C MET A 396 5.44 22.19 -16.68
N ILE A 397 5.12 23.27 -17.39
CA ILE A 397 6.08 24.34 -17.73
C ILE A 397 6.62 24.98 -16.45
N PHE A 398 5.73 25.30 -15.51
CA PHE A 398 6.11 25.83 -14.20
C PHE A 398 7.03 24.86 -13.43
N ASN A 399 6.78 23.55 -13.50
CA ASN A 399 7.67 22.56 -12.89
C ASN A 399 9.04 22.52 -13.57
N CYS A 400 9.12 22.70 -14.90
CA CYS A 400 10.39 22.86 -15.61
C CYS A 400 11.15 24.12 -15.19
N MET A 401 10.47 25.22 -14.82
CA MET A 401 11.12 26.40 -14.23
C MET A 401 11.72 26.13 -12.84
N ALA A 402 11.23 25.11 -12.13
CA ALA A 402 11.70 24.75 -10.80
C ALA A 402 12.92 23.83 -10.79
N CYS A 403 13.14 23.04 -11.86
CA CYS A 403 14.30 22.16 -12.04
C CYS A 403 14.55 21.17 -10.87
N GLN A 404 13.50 20.50 -10.37
CA GLN A 404 13.60 19.57 -9.24
C GLN A 404 13.44 18.08 -9.62
N ASN A 405 14.04 17.67 -10.75
CA ASN A 405 13.80 16.40 -11.45
C ASN A 405 12.47 16.36 -12.22
N ASP A 406 12.33 15.35 -13.07
CA ASP A 406 11.11 15.16 -13.86
C ASP A 406 9.91 14.81 -12.96
N LEU A 407 8.71 15.16 -13.43
CA LEU A 407 7.47 15.01 -12.67
C LEU A 407 7.25 13.58 -12.17
N TYR A 408 7.67 12.58 -12.93
CA TYR A 408 7.54 11.18 -12.53
C TYR A 408 8.49 10.84 -11.37
N GLU A 409 9.76 11.23 -11.46
CA GLU A 409 10.73 10.98 -10.39
C GLU A 409 10.37 11.73 -9.10
N TRP A 410 10.06 13.04 -9.19
CA TRP A 410 9.64 13.82 -8.03
C TRP A 410 8.43 13.19 -7.36
N THR A 411 7.40 12.87 -8.14
CA THR A 411 6.16 12.27 -7.61
C THR A 411 6.41 10.91 -6.98
N ARG A 412 7.21 10.05 -7.62
CA ARG A 412 7.55 8.73 -7.08
C ARG A 412 8.22 8.87 -5.72
N ASP A 413 9.24 9.70 -5.64
CA ASP A 413 10.03 9.88 -4.42
C ASP A 413 9.17 10.51 -3.31
N HIS A 414 8.28 11.45 -3.64
CA HIS A 414 7.33 12.04 -2.69
C HIS A 414 6.30 11.03 -2.15
N ARG A 415 5.74 10.17 -3.02
CA ARG A 415 4.85 9.08 -2.56
C ARG A 415 5.57 8.07 -1.66
N VAL A 416 6.86 7.82 -1.91
CA VAL A 416 7.70 6.97 -1.06
C VAL A 416 7.92 7.64 0.30
N HIS A 417 8.23 8.93 0.30
CA HIS A 417 8.39 9.73 1.51
C HIS A 417 7.15 9.64 2.41
N HIS A 418 5.95 9.96 1.93
CA HIS A 418 4.74 9.83 2.75
C HIS A 418 4.48 8.42 3.29
N LYS A 419 4.76 7.39 2.48
CA LYS A 419 4.46 6.01 2.86
C LYS A 419 5.45 5.45 3.88
N PHE A 420 6.68 5.94 3.88
CA PHE A 420 7.78 5.40 4.68
C PHE A 420 8.59 6.47 5.40
N SER A 421 7.94 7.59 5.71
CA SER A 421 8.48 8.75 6.41
C SER A 421 9.28 8.33 7.64
N GLU A 422 10.40 9.02 7.92
CA GLU A 422 11.28 8.77 9.06
C GLU A 422 11.95 7.37 9.07
N SER A 423 11.97 6.66 7.95
CA SER A 423 12.64 5.36 7.82
C SER A 423 13.78 5.37 6.78
N ASN A 424 14.58 4.31 6.70
CA ASN A 424 15.63 4.19 5.67
C ASN A 424 15.09 4.14 4.22
N ALA A 425 13.77 4.02 4.05
CA ALA A 425 13.14 4.12 2.74
C ALA A 425 12.67 5.53 2.38
N ASP A 426 12.70 6.47 3.33
CA ASP A 426 12.47 7.88 3.09
C ASP A 426 13.70 8.51 2.39
N PRO A 427 13.57 9.08 1.19
CA PRO A 427 14.68 9.70 0.46
C PRO A 427 15.42 10.78 1.25
N HIS A 428 14.71 11.55 2.07
CA HIS A 428 15.23 12.69 2.83
C HIS A 428 14.96 12.52 4.33
N ASN A 429 15.13 11.29 4.83
CA ASN A 429 14.92 10.91 6.22
C ASN A 429 15.51 11.91 7.23
N VAL A 430 14.64 12.64 7.91
CA VAL A 430 14.99 13.66 8.91
C VAL A 430 15.76 13.10 10.11
N ASN A 431 15.61 11.81 10.43
CA ASN A 431 16.35 11.15 11.52
C ASN A 431 17.87 11.09 11.26
N ARG A 432 18.33 11.48 10.06
CA ARG A 432 19.74 11.63 9.71
C ARG A 432 20.28 13.05 9.91
N GLY A 433 19.47 13.93 10.49
CA GLY A 433 19.82 15.32 10.81
C GLY A 433 19.37 16.31 9.74
N PHE A 434 19.30 17.58 10.16
CA PHE A 434 18.84 18.71 9.32
C PHE A 434 19.58 18.77 7.98
N PHE A 435 20.91 18.74 8.00
CA PHE A 435 21.71 18.87 6.77
C PHE A 435 21.41 17.76 5.75
N PHE A 436 21.23 16.52 6.22
CA PHE A 436 20.88 15.40 5.35
C PHE A 436 19.52 15.61 4.69
N ALA A 437 18.49 15.95 5.47
CA ALA A 437 17.13 16.17 4.97
C ALA A 437 17.03 17.41 4.05
N HIS A 438 17.85 18.43 4.30
CA HIS A 438 17.86 19.66 3.52
C HIS A 438 18.51 19.46 2.15
N VAL A 439 19.80 19.09 2.10
CA VAL A 439 20.55 18.97 0.84
C VAL A 439 21.46 17.74 0.77
N GLY A 440 21.87 17.18 1.91
CA GLY A 440 22.80 16.06 1.98
C GLY A 440 22.33 14.82 1.23
N TRP A 441 21.03 14.54 1.23
CA TRP A 441 20.44 13.42 0.50
C TRP A 441 20.66 13.47 -1.02
N LEU A 442 20.79 14.66 -1.60
CA LEU A 442 21.10 14.87 -3.02
C LEU A 442 22.59 14.65 -3.33
N MET A 443 23.44 14.71 -2.32
CA MET A 443 24.89 14.53 -2.43
C MET A 443 25.35 13.11 -2.09
N CYS A 444 24.43 12.23 -1.72
CA CYS A 444 24.72 10.85 -1.32
C CYS A 444 23.99 9.86 -2.22
N LYS A 445 24.52 8.63 -2.33
CA LYS A 445 23.73 7.54 -2.90
C LYS A 445 22.52 7.25 -2.01
N LYS A 446 21.36 7.07 -2.64
CA LYS A 446 20.11 6.70 -1.95
C LYS A 446 20.31 5.36 -1.21
N HIS A 447 19.75 5.25 -0.02
CA HIS A 447 19.73 3.98 0.72
C HIS A 447 19.00 2.90 -0.11
N PRO A 448 19.46 1.63 -0.14
CA PRO A 448 18.84 0.57 -0.94
C PRO A 448 17.33 0.38 -0.71
N ASP A 449 16.86 0.65 0.51
CA ASP A 449 15.44 0.61 0.84
C ASP A 449 14.59 1.64 0.10
N VAL A 450 15.14 2.81 -0.25
CA VAL A 450 14.44 3.81 -1.07
C VAL A 450 14.11 3.20 -2.43
N MET A 451 15.08 2.53 -3.05
CA MET A 451 14.88 1.86 -4.35
C MET A 451 13.94 0.65 -4.23
N ARG A 452 14.15 -0.19 -3.21
CA ARG A 452 13.37 -1.41 -2.98
C ARG A 452 11.90 -1.11 -2.71
N LYS A 453 11.62 -0.18 -1.80
CA LYS A 453 10.24 0.20 -1.45
C LYS A 453 9.62 1.15 -2.48
N GLY A 454 10.43 1.94 -3.19
CA GLY A 454 9.98 2.74 -4.33
C GLY A 454 9.36 1.92 -5.45
N LYS A 455 9.90 0.73 -5.74
CA LYS A 455 9.30 -0.21 -6.71
C LYS A 455 7.91 -0.72 -6.29
N ALA A 456 7.57 -0.64 -5.00
CA ALA A 456 6.27 -1.08 -4.47
C ALA A 456 5.23 0.04 -4.43
N VAL A 457 5.58 1.26 -4.83
CA VAL A 457 4.65 2.39 -4.95
C VAL A 457 4.06 2.39 -6.37
N ASP A 458 2.73 2.39 -6.46
CA ASP A 458 2.03 2.47 -7.75
C ASP A 458 2.22 3.86 -8.37
N CYS A 459 2.80 3.89 -9.57
CA CYS A 459 2.98 5.09 -10.41
C CYS A 459 2.35 4.90 -11.80
N SER A 460 1.48 3.90 -11.97
CA SER A 460 0.86 3.56 -13.27
C SER A 460 -0.08 4.66 -13.79
N ASP A 461 -0.61 5.50 -12.91
CA ASP A 461 -1.37 6.70 -13.26
C ASP A 461 -0.51 7.77 -13.93
N LEU A 462 0.71 7.98 -13.44
CA LEU A 462 1.63 8.99 -13.97
C LEU A 462 2.04 8.63 -15.40
N LEU A 463 2.27 7.34 -15.64
CA LEU A 463 2.59 6.81 -16.98
C LEU A 463 1.41 6.87 -17.95
N LYS A 464 0.17 7.08 -17.46
CA LYS A 464 -1.00 7.29 -18.32
C LYS A 464 -1.19 8.75 -18.68
N ASP A 465 -0.61 9.69 -17.93
CA ASP A 465 -0.72 11.12 -18.23
C ASP A 465 0.25 11.49 -19.37
N PRO A 466 -0.26 11.92 -20.56
CA PRO A 466 0.60 12.30 -21.67
C PRO A 466 1.50 13.50 -21.34
N VAL A 467 1.08 14.40 -20.44
CA VAL A 467 1.87 15.58 -20.05
C VAL A 467 3.10 15.15 -19.27
N ILE A 468 2.96 14.22 -18.32
CA ILE A 468 4.10 13.66 -17.58
C ILE A 468 5.03 12.90 -18.53
N ARG A 469 4.48 12.07 -19.42
CA ARG A 469 5.29 11.31 -20.38
C ARG A 469 6.12 12.23 -21.28
N PHE A 470 5.51 13.30 -21.78
CA PHE A 470 6.18 14.31 -22.58
C PHE A 470 7.29 15.00 -21.78
N GLN A 471 6.97 15.54 -20.60
CA GLN A 471 7.95 16.23 -19.78
C GLN A 471 9.10 15.31 -19.38
N LYS A 472 8.83 14.05 -19.06
CA LYS A 472 9.87 13.06 -18.75
C LYS A 472 10.78 12.79 -19.94
N ALA A 473 10.24 12.66 -21.15
CA ALA A 473 11.01 12.39 -22.35
C ALA A 473 11.92 13.57 -22.75
N TYR A 474 11.47 14.80 -22.49
CA TYR A 474 12.15 16.03 -22.86
C TYR A 474 12.62 16.87 -21.66
N TYR A 475 12.81 16.24 -20.49
CA TYR A 475 13.02 16.97 -19.23
C TYR A 475 14.24 17.89 -19.29
N VAL A 476 15.37 17.36 -19.78
CA VAL A 476 16.62 18.12 -19.87
C VAL A 476 16.47 19.34 -20.78
N PRO A 477 16.05 19.23 -22.06
CA PRO A 477 15.90 20.41 -22.91
C PRO A 477 14.85 21.39 -22.38
N LEU A 478 13.69 20.92 -21.88
CA LEU A 478 12.65 21.80 -21.34
C LEU A 478 13.12 22.59 -20.12
N THR A 479 13.76 21.91 -19.17
CA THR A 479 14.26 22.55 -17.95
C THR A 479 15.44 23.48 -18.25
N THR A 480 16.35 23.09 -19.16
CA THR A 480 17.42 23.99 -19.64
C THR A 480 16.83 25.26 -20.25
N PHE A 481 15.78 25.11 -21.06
CA PHE A 481 15.10 26.23 -21.69
C PHE A 481 14.38 27.13 -20.67
N PHE A 482 13.49 26.59 -19.83
CA PHE A 482 12.65 27.38 -18.93
C PHE A 482 13.35 27.84 -17.64
N CYS A 483 14.18 26.99 -17.02
CA CYS A 483 14.84 27.34 -15.75
C CYS A 483 16.08 28.22 -15.94
N PHE A 484 16.78 28.08 -17.08
CA PHE A 484 18.09 28.71 -17.29
C PHE A 484 18.13 29.70 -18.45
N TYR A 485 17.81 29.27 -19.67
CA TYR A 485 17.92 30.12 -20.85
C TYR A 485 16.91 31.28 -20.81
N LEU A 486 15.62 30.96 -20.68
CA LEU A 486 14.54 31.95 -20.79
C LEU A 486 14.56 32.95 -19.63
N SER A 487 14.83 32.50 -18.40
CA SER A 487 14.96 33.38 -17.23
C SER A 487 16.16 34.32 -17.32
N THR A 488 17.22 33.95 -18.07
CA THR A 488 18.40 34.80 -18.30
C THR A 488 18.15 35.83 -19.39
N VAL A 489 17.47 35.41 -20.47
CA VAL A 489 17.33 36.20 -21.70
C VAL A 489 16.14 37.17 -21.64
N LEU A 490 15.04 36.80 -20.98
CA LEU A 490 13.85 37.66 -20.89
C LEU A 490 14.11 39.03 -20.21
N PRO A 491 14.83 39.12 -19.07
CA PRO A 491 15.13 40.42 -18.46
C PRO A 491 15.85 41.38 -19.40
N HIS A 492 16.73 40.85 -20.27
CA HIS A 492 17.42 41.64 -21.28
C HIS A 492 16.45 42.23 -22.30
N HIS A 493 15.61 41.40 -22.92
CA HIS A 493 14.71 41.87 -23.97
C HIS A 493 13.53 42.70 -23.46
N LEU A 494 13.05 42.43 -22.24
CA LEU A 494 11.89 43.13 -21.68
C LEU A 494 12.27 44.45 -21.00
N PHE A 495 13.42 44.49 -20.33
CA PHE A 495 13.79 45.61 -19.45
C PHE A 495 15.18 46.18 -19.75
N GLY A 496 15.88 45.68 -20.77
CA GLY A 496 17.24 46.09 -21.11
C GLY A 496 18.27 45.72 -20.04
N GLU A 497 18.04 44.66 -19.26
CA GLU A 497 19.01 44.16 -18.26
C GLU A 497 20.24 43.53 -18.93
N SER A 498 21.39 43.53 -18.28
CA SER A 498 22.54 42.79 -18.80
C SER A 498 22.32 41.27 -18.72
N TYR A 499 22.78 40.50 -19.72
CA TYR A 499 22.72 39.03 -19.65
C TYR A 499 23.46 38.47 -18.43
N TRP A 500 24.52 39.15 -17.98
CA TRP A 500 25.27 38.78 -16.79
C TRP A 500 24.40 38.85 -15.53
N VAL A 501 23.69 39.96 -15.33
CA VAL A 501 22.73 40.11 -14.21
C VAL A 501 21.55 39.16 -14.37
N GLY A 502 21.01 39.00 -15.58
CA GLY A 502 19.95 38.03 -15.86
C GLY A 502 20.35 36.60 -15.45
N PHE A 503 21.58 36.19 -15.76
CA PHE A 503 22.07 34.85 -15.42
C PHE A 503 22.30 34.67 -13.92
N PHE A 504 23.00 35.60 -13.25
CA PHE A 504 23.33 35.41 -11.84
C PHE A 504 22.16 35.70 -10.89
N VAL A 505 21.29 36.64 -11.23
CA VAL A 505 20.19 37.08 -10.35
C VAL A 505 18.88 36.39 -10.71
N ALA A 506 18.35 36.63 -11.91
CA ALA A 506 17.06 36.09 -12.31
C ALA A 506 17.06 34.57 -12.50
N THR A 507 18.23 34.01 -12.79
CA THR A 507 18.40 32.58 -12.97
C THR A 507 19.02 31.90 -11.75
N MET A 508 20.32 32.11 -11.44
CA MET A 508 21.04 31.34 -10.42
C MET A 508 20.60 31.63 -8.98
N LEU A 509 20.58 32.90 -8.56
CA LEU A 509 20.15 33.28 -7.21
C LEU A 509 18.72 32.84 -6.95
N ARG A 510 17.78 33.17 -7.86
CA ARG A 510 16.40 32.73 -7.76
C ARG A 510 16.27 31.20 -7.72
N TYR A 511 17.05 30.46 -8.51
CA TYR A 511 17.04 29.00 -8.48
C TYR A 511 17.42 28.44 -7.11
N VAL A 512 18.54 28.91 -6.56
CA VAL A 512 19.02 28.46 -5.25
C VAL A 512 18.06 28.83 -4.14
N ILE A 513 17.47 30.02 -4.16
CA ILE A 513 16.43 30.40 -3.19
C ILE A 513 15.24 29.45 -3.28
N SER A 514 14.75 29.15 -4.49
CA SER A 514 13.62 28.25 -4.71
C SER A 514 13.90 26.83 -4.20
N LEU A 515 15.11 26.32 -4.43
CA LEU A 515 15.57 25.03 -3.91
C LEU A 515 15.57 25.00 -2.39
N ASN A 516 16.21 25.99 -1.76
CA ASN A 516 16.30 26.05 -0.29
C ASN A 516 14.92 26.18 0.35
N PHE A 517 14.00 26.97 -0.22
CA PHE A 517 12.62 27.04 0.27
C PHE A 517 11.89 25.70 0.18
N THR A 518 12.09 24.94 -0.89
CA THR A 518 11.54 23.59 -1.01
C THR A 518 12.17 22.66 0.02
N TRP A 519 13.50 22.70 0.17
CA TRP A 519 14.24 21.84 1.08
C TRP A 519 13.96 22.13 2.56
N LEU A 520 13.53 23.34 2.90
CA LEU A 520 13.04 23.66 4.25
C LEU A 520 11.79 22.86 4.61
N VAL A 521 10.97 22.46 3.65
CA VAL A 521 9.81 21.58 3.90
C VAL A 521 10.29 20.23 4.40
N ASN A 522 11.30 19.64 3.74
CA ASN A 522 11.86 18.35 4.14
C ASN A 522 12.63 18.40 5.48
N SER A 523 13.27 19.54 5.78
CA SER A 523 14.14 19.67 6.95
C SER A 523 13.46 20.40 8.11
N ALA A 524 13.23 21.71 7.98
CA ALA A 524 12.68 22.53 9.05
C ALA A 524 11.25 22.12 9.40
N ALA A 525 10.40 21.81 8.43
CA ALA A 525 9.02 21.39 8.71
C ALA A 525 8.90 19.94 9.21
N HIS A 526 9.99 19.17 9.30
CA HIS A 526 10.01 17.90 10.04
C HIS A 526 10.66 18.01 11.43
N LEU A 527 11.34 19.12 11.75
CA LEU A 527 12.06 19.30 13.01
C LEU A 527 11.39 20.33 13.93
N TRP A 528 11.06 21.50 13.39
CA TRP A 528 10.66 22.67 14.18
C TRP A 528 9.26 23.13 13.84
N GLY A 529 8.44 23.25 14.89
CA GLY A 529 7.07 23.72 14.80
C GLY A 529 6.15 22.92 15.72
N ASN A 530 4.86 23.22 15.59
CA ASN A 530 3.81 22.62 16.39
C ASN A 530 3.21 21.38 15.71
N ARG A 531 2.59 20.47 16.47
CA ARG A 531 1.97 19.24 15.94
C ARG A 531 0.50 19.11 16.35
N PRO A 532 -0.34 20.08 15.94
CA PRO A 532 -1.73 20.11 16.35
C PRO A 532 -2.51 18.87 15.92
N TYR A 533 -2.23 18.19 14.81
CA TYR A 533 -3.09 17.10 14.32
C TYR A 533 -2.63 15.70 14.73
N ASP A 534 -1.32 15.46 14.71
CA ASP A 534 -0.72 14.22 15.19
C ASP A 534 0.68 14.46 15.76
N LYS A 535 0.82 14.35 17.08
CA LYS A 535 2.10 14.50 17.79
C LYS A 535 3.04 13.31 17.66
N ASN A 536 2.57 12.19 17.10
CA ASN A 536 3.35 10.96 16.97
C ASN A 536 4.16 10.89 15.66
N ILE A 537 4.09 11.92 14.82
CA ILE A 537 4.86 12.04 13.57
C ILE A 537 5.79 13.25 13.64
N SER A 538 6.92 13.21 12.94
CA SER A 538 7.88 14.33 12.93
C SER A 538 7.39 15.61 12.24
N PRO A 539 6.64 15.57 11.10
CA PRO A 539 6.09 16.74 10.43
C PRO A 539 5.40 17.73 11.38
N ALA A 540 5.70 19.00 11.21
CA ALA A 540 5.33 20.09 12.08
C ALA A 540 4.76 21.27 11.28
N GLU A 541 3.86 22.02 11.90
CA GLU A 541 3.35 23.30 11.38
C GLU A 541 4.41 24.38 11.59
N ASN A 542 4.89 24.96 10.50
CA ASN A 542 5.90 26.01 10.52
C ASN A 542 5.48 27.21 9.66
N ARG A 543 5.20 28.34 10.31
CA ARG A 543 4.69 29.56 9.65
C ARG A 543 5.72 30.17 8.69
N PHE A 544 7.00 30.16 9.06
CA PHE A 544 8.06 30.67 8.19
C PHE A 544 8.17 29.82 6.93
N VAL A 545 8.17 28.49 7.06
CA VAL A 545 8.16 27.59 5.91
C VAL A 545 6.88 27.75 5.09
N SER A 546 5.73 28.00 5.71
CA SER A 546 4.47 28.24 4.98
C SER A 546 4.55 29.48 4.10
N TRP A 547 5.15 30.56 4.61
CA TRP A 547 5.43 31.76 3.81
C TRP A 547 6.45 31.49 2.70
N ALA A 548 7.61 30.91 3.04
CA ALA A 548 8.72 30.69 2.10
C ALA A 548 8.36 29.69 0.98
N ALA A 549 7.64 28.62 1.32
CA ALA A 549 7.21 27.57 0.40
C ALA A 549 5.74 27.71 -0.04
N ILE A 550 5.19 28.93 0.00
CA ILE A 550 3.92 29.29 -0.67
C ILE A 550 2.72 28.41 -0.23
N GLY A 551 2.73 27.96 1.03
CA GLY A 551 1.67 27.15 1.64
C GLY A 551 2.07 25.78 2.18
N GLU A 552 3.28 25.29 1.88
CA GLU A 552 3.64 23.90 2.21
C GLU A 552 4.23 23.68 3.62
N GLY A 553 4.26 24.72 4.46
CA GLY A 553 4.75 24.61 5.83
C GLY A 553 3.72 24.10 6.84
N PHE A 554 2.47 23.88 6.44
CA PHE A 554 1.43 23.24 7.25
C PHE A 554 1.59 21.71 7.22
N HIS A 555 2.78 21.25 7.60
CA HIS A 555 3.27 19.93 7.24
C HIS A 555 2.71 18.81 8.14
N ASN A 556 2.34 19.13 9.39
CA ASN A 556 1.67 18.19 10.29
C ASN A 556 0.26 17.88 9.78
N TYR A 557 -0.49 18.89 9.34
CA TYR A 557 -1.79 18.71 8.68
C TYR A 557 -1.62 17.87 7.42
N HIS A 558 -0.68 18.25 6.56
CA HIS A 558 -0.45 17.59 5.29
C HIS A 558 -0.11 16.10 5.45
N HIS A 559 0.78 15.72 6.37
CA HIS A 559 1.08 14.31 6.62
C HIS A 559 -0.06 13.54 7.29
N THR A 560 -0.91 14.24 8.04
CA THR A 560 -2.11 13.64 8.64
C THR A 560 -3.22 13.41 7.62
N PHE A 561 -3.38 14.35 6.68
CA PHE A 561 -4.43 14.35 5.66
C PHE A 561 -3.84 14.58 4.25
N PRO A 562 -3.04 13.65 3.72
CA PRO A 562 -2.27 13.87 2.49
C PRO A 562 -3.14 13.99 1.24
N TRP A 563 -4.44 13.72 1.32
CA TRP A 563 -5.36 13.80 0.19
C TRP A 563 -6.12 15.14 0.11
N ASP A 564 -5.96 16.02 1.10
CA ASP A 564 -6.54 17.37 1.10
C ASP A 564 -5.84 18.27 0.09
N TYR A 565 -6.60 19.01 -0.73
CA TYR A 565 -6.05 19.87 -1.77
C TYR A 565 -5.44 21.17 -1.24
N SER A 566 -5.90 21.64 -0.08
CA SER A 566 -5.39 22.85 0.53
C SER A 566 -4.08 22.59 1.27
N THR A 567 -3.79 21.34 1.65
CA THR A 567 -2.65 20.95 2.51
C THR A 567 -2.61 21.68 3.86
N SER A 568 -3.69 22.40 4.20
CA SER A 568 -3.87 23.15 5.44
C SER A 568 -5.35 23.24 5.82
N GLU A 569 -5.64 23.36 7.11
CA GLU A 569 -6.99 23.68 7.61
C GLU A 569 -7.37 25.15 7.32
N LEU A 570 -6.38 26.05 7.23
CA LEU A 570 -6.59 27.50 7.24
C LEU A 570 -6.88 28.13 5.86
N GLY A 571 -7.15 27.30 4.84
CA GLY A 571 -7.42 27.77 3.49
C GLY A 571 -6.27 28.64 2.96
N TRP A 572 -6.57 29.90 2.60
CA TRP A 572 -5.62 30.83 1.96
C TRP A 572 -4.59 31.46 2.92
N LYS A 573 -4.77 31.35 4.25
CA LYS A 573 -3.86 31.99 5.21
C LYS A 573 -2.45 31.39 5.08
N LEU A 574 -1.50 32.21 4.63
CA LEU A 574 -0.13 31.79 4.27
C LEU A 574 -0.07 30.65 3.24
N ASN A 575 -1.10 30.51 2.38
CA ASN A 575 -1.19 29.42 1.41
C ASN A 575 -1.67 29.94 0.05
N PHE A 576 -0.76 30.59 -0.66
CA PHE A 576 -1.04 31.15 -1.98
C PHE A 576 -1.27 30.05 -3.02
N THR A 577 -0.74 28.84 -2.82
CA THR A 577 -1.03 27.68 -3.67
C THR A 577 -2.52 27.31 -3.67
N THR A 578 -3.16 27.29 -2.49
CA THR A 578 -4.61 27.05 -2.40
C THR A 578 -5.40 28.15 -3.12
N PHE A 579 -5.04 29.42 -2.93
CA PHE A 579 -5.65 30.54 -3.65
C PHE A 579 -5.55 30.39 -5.18
N PHE A 580 -4.38 29.98 -5.68
CA PHE A 580 -4.18 29.72 -7.11
C PHE A 580 -5.09 28.59 -7.60
N ILE A 581 -5.15 27.45 -6.90
CA ILE A 581 -5.99 26.31 -7.28
C ILE A 581 -7.48 26.69 -7.28
N ASP A 582 -7.94 27.44 -6.28
CA ASP A 582 -9.32 27.92 -6.20
C ASP A 582 -9.67 28.87 -7.35
N THR A 583 -8.74 29.75 -7.73
CA THR A 583 -8.90 30.63 -8.88
C THR A 583 -9.01 29.81 -10.17
N MET A 584 -8.15 28.80 -10.35
CA MET A 584 -8.24 27.89 -11.50
C MET A 584 -9.52 27.06 -11.50
N ALA A 585 -10.06 26.72 -10.33
CA ALA A 585 -11.34 26.02 -10.21
C ALA A 585 -12.51 26.92 -10.62
N LYS A 586 -12.50 28.19 -10.22
CA LYS A 586 -13.48 29.20 -10.67
C LYS A 586 -13.45 29.41 -12.18
N LEU A 587 -12.27 29.36 -12.79
CA LEU A 587 -12.10 29.40 -14.25
C LEU A 587 -12.48 28.07 -14.96
N GLY A 588 -12.90 27.05 -14.21
CA GLY A 588 -13.24 25.72 -14.75
C GLY A 588 -12.04 24.90 -15.22
N LEU A 589 -10.81 25.30 -14.87
CA LEU A 589 -9.58 24.60 -15.23
C LEU A 589 -9.17 23.54 -14.20
N ALA A 590 -9.59 23.69 -12.94
CA ALA A 590 -9.48 22.69 -11.88
C ALA A 590 -10.87 22.24 -11.39
N TYR A 591 -10.99 21.01 -10.91
CA TYR A 591 -12.24 20.43 -10.41
C TYR A 591 -11.96 19.24 -9.48
N ASP A 592 -13.00 18.74 -8.80
CA ASP A 592 -12.89 17.60 -7.85
C ASP A 592 -11.86 17.86 -6.73
N LEU A 593 -11.88 19.10 -6.20
CA LEU A 593 -11.02 19.54 -5.09
C LEU A 593 -11.45 18.83 -3.80
N LYS A 594 -10.56 18.04 -3.21
CA LYS A 594 -10.86 17.23 -2.02
C LYS A 594 -10.50 17.98 -0.74
N THR A 595 -11.46 18.13 0.16
CA THR A 595 -11.26 18.73 1.48
C THR A 595 -11.63 17.76 2.60
N VAL A 596 -10.88 17.81 3.69
CA VAL A 596 -11.23 17.03 4.89
C VAL A 596 -12.44 17.65 5.58
N PRO A 597 -13.48 16.86 5.93
CA PRO A 597 -14.59 17.35 6.74
C PRO A 597 -14.11 17.86 8.10
N LYS A 598 -14.68 18.98 8.55
CA LYS A 598 -14.29 19.62 9.83
C LYS A 598 -14.41 18.67 11.03
N ASP A 599 -15.43 17.83 11.08
CA ASP A 599 -15.62 16.89 12.18
C ASP A 599 -14.51 15.82 12.24
N VAL A 600 -13.98 15.41 11.08
CA VAL A 600 -12.85 14.48 10.97
C VAL A 600 -11.57 15.15 11.47
N VAL A 601 -11.36 16.42 11.13
CA VAL A 601 -10.25 17.21 11.64
C VAL A 601 -10.33 17.30 13.16
N GLU A 602 -11.45 17.76 13.72
CA GLU A 602 -11.64 17.91 15.18
C GLU A 602 -11.49 16.59 15.95
N LYS A 603 -12.02 15.47 15.43
CA LYS A 603 -11.82 14.14 16.04
C LYS A 603 -10.35 13.73 16.03
N ARG A 604 -9.62 14.03 14.95
CA ARG A 604 -8.19 13.69 14.84
C ARG A 604 -7.35 14.52 15.81
N LYS A 605 -7.65 15.81 15.86
CA LYS A 605 -7.11 16.77 16.81
C LYS A 605 -7.26 16.26 18.25
N ALA A 606 -8.49 15.98 18.68
CA ALA A 606 -8.76 15.48 20.04
C ALA A 606 -8.04 14.15 20.34
N ARG A 607 -7.86 13.28 19.35
CA ARG A 607 -7.26 11.96 19.54
C ARG A 607 -5.73 11.97 19.60
N THR A 608 -5.08 12.75 18.73
CA THR A 608 -3.62 12.66 18.54
C THR A 608 -2.87 13.97 18.54
N GLY A 609 -3.55 15.11 18.65
CA GLY A 609 -2.89 16.40 18.69
C GLY A 609 -2.08 16.67 19.95
N ASP A 610 -1.22 17.68 19.87
CA ASP A 610 -0.44 18.22 20.99
C ASP A 610 -1.12 19.40 21.71
N HIS A 611 -2.37 19.73 21.36
CA HIS A 611 -3.15 20.85 21.91
C HIS A 611 -2.63 22.26 21.58
N SER A 612 -1.71 22.40 20.63
CA SER A 612 -1.12 23.70 20.23
C SER A 612 -1.97 24.53 19.23
N TYR A 613 -3.26 24.21 19.06
CA TYR A 613 -4.14 24.80 18.03
C TYR A 613 -4.23 26.32 18.07
N ASP A 614 -4.28 26.88 19.28
CA ASP A 614 -4.52 28.31 19.50
C ASP A 614 -3.38 29.20 19.00
N TYR A 615 -2.17 28.64 18.87
CA TYR A 615 -1.00 29.35 18.37
C TYR A 615 -1.16 29.83 16.91
N MET A 616 -2.00 29.16 16.11
CA MET A 616 -2.24 29.49 14.70
C MET A 616 -3.37 30.52 14.50
N ASN A 617 -4.25 30.67 15.49
CA ASN A 617 -5.33 31.66 15.51
C ASN A 617 -4.93 32.97 16.20
N GLY A 618 -3.77 33.03 16.86
CA GLY A 618 -3.27 34.24 17.51
C GLY A 618 -3.75 34.43 18.96
N HIS A 619 -4.39 33.42 19.56
CA HIS A 619 -4.68 33.43 20.99
C HIS A 619 -3.49 32.83 21.74
N LYS A 620 -2.75 33.68 22.47
CA LYS A 620 -1.84 33.23 23.51
C LYS A 620 -2.67 32.68 24.67
N GLN A 621 -2.75 31.37 24.85
CA GLN A 621 -3.03 30.83 26.17
C GLN A 621 -1.72 30.85 26.95
N HIS A 622 -1.61 31.82 27.87
CA HIS A 622 -0.65 31.78 28.96
C HIS A 622 -1.13 30.71 29.95
N HIS A 623 -0.35 29.64 30.11
CA HIS A 623 -0.34 28.81 31.30
C HIS A 623 1.11 28.54 31.70
#